data_AF-A0A4P7WFI8-F1
#
_entry.id   AF-A0A4P7WFI8-F1
#
_cell.length_a   1.000
_cell.length_b   1.000
_cell.length_c   1.000
_cell.angle_alpha   90.00
_cell.angle_beta   90.00
_cell.angle_gamma   90.00
#
_symmetry.space_group_name_H-M   'P 1'
#
loop_
_entity.id
_entity.type
_entity.pdbx_description
1 polymer ?
#
loop_
_entity_poly.entity_id
_entity_poly.type
_entity_poly.pdbx_seq_one_letter_code
_entity_poly.pdbx_strand_id
1 'polypeptide(L)'
;MSEPTAKESKLIHPLLGAIMNDRLDGPNGVRELSKNKSLLNKRNPAPNETNYTPLIRAASQGSWQMVEILLKAGADPWAYDEFGHIVARFAFNDQIYPLVKEVPYRENVRKILLKIGYTRHPPVRREVLKLAQEGKWPPEGVRLTAEGVSGDE
;
A
#
# COMPACT_ATOMS: atom_id res chain seq x y z
N MET A 1 -32.43 6.80 -1.19
CA MET A 1 -30.96 6.55 -1.21
C MET A 1 -30.46 7.20 -2.48
N SER A 2 -29.88 8.39 -2.38
CA SER A 2 -29.46 9.15 -3.57
C SER A 2 -28.09 8.64 -4.03
N GLU A 3 -28.00 8.24 -5.29
CA GLU A 3 -26.74 7.91 -5.96
C GLU A 3 -25.80 9.13 -5.93
N PRO A 4 -24.50 8.96 -5.68
CA PRO A 4 -23.54 10.05 -5.74
C PRO A 4 -23.42 10.54 -7.19
N THR A 5 -23.42 11.86 -7.36
CA THR A 5 -23.43 12.49 -8.69
C THR A 5 -22.14 12.21 -9.44
N ALA A 6 -22.19 12.15 -10.78
CA ALA A 6 -21.05 11.89 -11.67
C ALA A 6 -19.85 12.87 -11.53
N LYS A 7 -19.98 13.92 -10.71
CA LYS A 7 -18.92 14.86 -10.35
C LYS A 7 -18.15 14.44 -9.10
N GLU A 8 -18.80 13.71 -8.19
CA GLU A 8 -18.19 13.10 -7.01
C GLU A 8 -17.52 11.76 -7.34
N SER A 9 -18.07 11.00 -8.31
CA SER A 9 -17.38 9.82 -8.88
C SER A 9 -16.16 10.19 -9.74
N LYS A 10 -16.04 11.46 -10.15
CA LYS A 10 -14.89 12.02 -10.88
C LYS A 10 -13.66 12.28 -10.01
N LEU A 11 -13.78 12.14 -8.68
CA LEU A 11 -12.63 12.20 -7.78
C LEU A 11 -12.08 10.79 -7.54
N ILE A 12 -11.58 10.14 -8.60
CA ILE A 12 -10.49 9.18 -8.41
C ILE A 12 -9.45 9.94 -7.60
N HIS A 13 -9.25 9.50 -6.37
CA HIS A 13 -8.25 10.05 -5.47
C HIS A 13 -6.95 10.25 -6.25
N PRO A 14 -6.40 11.49 -6.34
CA PRO A 14 -5.42 11.83 -7.39
C PRO A 14 -4.19 10.92 -7.36
N LEU A 15 -3.78 10.46 -6.17
CA LEU A 15 -2.70 9.50 -6.00
C LEU A 15 -3.07 8.09 -6.54
N LEU A 16 -4.29 7.61 -6.29
CA LEU A 16 -4.76 6.34 -6.88
C LEU A 16 -4.82 6.44 -8.41
N GLY A 17 -5.28 7.57 -8.93
CA GLY A 17 -5.29 7.83 -10.38
C GLY A 17 -3.88 7.81 -10.97
N ALA A 18 -2.90 8.42 -10.29
CA ALA A 18 -1.49 8.37 -10.71
C ALA A 18 -0.95 6.94 -10.74
N ILE A 19 -1.25 6.13 -9.72
CA ILE A 19 -0.83 4.72 -9.64
C ILE A 19 -1.49 3.88 -10.75
N MET A 20 -2.80 4.03 -10.95
CA MET A 20 -3.54 3.29 -11.98
C MET A 20 -3.02 3.55 -13.39
N ASN A 21 -2.44 4.73 -13.63
CA ASN A 21 -1.89 5.15 -14.91
C ASN A 21 -0.34 5.09 -14.97
N ASP A 22 0.30 4.39 -14.04
CA ASP A 22 1.77 4.24 -13.95
C ASP A 22 2.56 5.58 -13.99
N ARG A 23 2.00 6.63 -13.37
CA ARG A 23 2.55 7.99 -13.42
C ARG A 23 3.43 8.31 -12.22
N LEU A 24 4.75 8.14 -12.37
CA LEU A 24 5.71 8.40 -11.29
C LEU A 24 5.92 9.89 -11.01
N ASP A 25 6.12 10.69 -12.07
CA ASP A 25 6.61 12.06 -11.98
C ASP A 25 5.62 13.10 -12.52
N GLY A 26 5.98 14.39 -12.41
CA GLY A 26 5.15 15.53 -12.79
C GLY A 26 4.17 15.97 -11.69
N PRO A 27 3.40 17.05 -11.92
CA PRO A 27 2.54 17.67 -10.89
C PRO A 27 1.43 16.74 -10.38
N ASN A 28 1.05 15.75 -11.18
CA ASN A 28 0.05 14.73 -10.84
C ASN A 28 0.67 13.33 -10.70
N GLY A 29 2.00 13.24 -10.55
CA GLY A 29 2.72 11.97 -10.38
C GLY A 29 2.73 11.50 -8.93
N VAL A 30 3.00 10.20 -8.74
CA VAL A 30 3.09 9.57 -7.42
C VAL A 30 4.08 10.29 -6.51
N ARG A 31 5.25 10.73 -6.99
CA ARG A 31 6.24 11.43 -6.16
C ARG A 31 5.72 12.75 -5.59
N GLU A 32 5.00 13.52 -6.39
CA GLU A 32 4.47 14.81 -5.95
C GLU A 32 3.29 14.61 -5.01
N LEU A 33 2.34 13.76 -5.40
CA LEU A 33 1.11 13.54 -4.64
C LEU A 33 1.37 12.83 -3.30
N SER A 34 2.39 11.98 -3.21
CA SER A 34 2.74 11.28 -1.96
C SER A 34 3.25 12.22 -0.86
N LYS A 35 3.66 13.45 -1.18
CA LYS A 35 4.02 14.47 -0.18
C LYS A 35 2.83 14.84 0.71
N ASN A 36 1.61 14.71 0.19
CA ASN A 36 0.40 14.92 0.95
C ASN A 36 0.02 13.66 1.73
N LYS A 37 0.44 13.59 3.00
CA LYS A 37 0.19 12.44 3.89
C LYS A 37 -1.29 12.08 4.04
N SER A 38 -2.20 13.05 3.89
CA SER A 38 -3.64 12.77 3.94
C SER A 38 -4.11 11.84 2.82
N LEU A 39 -3.30 11.64 1.77
CA LEU A 39 -3.64 10.81 0.63
C LEU A 39 -3.20 9.34 0.79
N LEU A 40 -2.12 9.09 1.52
CA LEU A 40 -1.40 7.80 1.48
C LEU A 40 -2.22 6.58 1.90
N ASN A 41 -3.19 6.77 2.79
CA ASN A 41 -4.02 5.70 3.35
C ASN A 41 -5.50 5.83 2.95
N LYS A 42 -5.82 6.75 2.02
CA LYS A 42 -7.20 6.94 1.55
C LYS A 42 -7.63 5.76 0.68
N ARG A 43 -8.56 5.02 1.23
CA ARG A 43 -9.27 3.91 0.61
C ARG A 43 -10.11 4.35 -0.59
N ASN A 44 -10.21 3.47 -1.60
CA ASN A 44 -11.08 3.70 -2.74
C ASN A 44 -12.56 3.75 -2.28
N PRO A 45 -13.27 4.88 -2.46
CA PRO A 45 -14.65 5.00 -2.00
C PRO A 45 -15.67 4.40 -2.98
N ALA A 46 -15.26 3.92 -4.15
CA ALA A 46 -16.17 3.41 -5.17
C ALA A 46 -16.89 2.14 -4.68
N PRO A 47 -18.23 2.13 -4.60
CA PRO A 47 -19.01 1.07 -3.93
C PRO A 47 -18.96 -0.31 -4.64
N ASN A 48 -18.42 -0.37 -5.86
CA ASN A 48 -18.30 -1.60 -6.66
C ASN A 48 -16.85 -1.92 -7.03
N GLU A 49 -15.88 -1.15 -6.54
CA GLU A 49 -14.48 -1.46 -6.71
C GLU A 49 -13.91 -1.88 -5.37
N THR A 50 -12.91 -2.76 -5.42
CA THR A 50 -12.28 -3.24 -4.21
C THR A 50 -11.70 -2.07 -3.41
N ASN A 51 -11.94 -2.11 -2.10
CA ASN A 51 -11.56 -1.07 -1.16
C ASN A 51 -10.03 -1.05 -0.84
N TYR A 52 -9.20 -0.90 -1.87
CA TYR A 52 -7.75 -0.86 -1.77
C TYR A 52 -7.25 0.50 -1.24
N THR A 53 -6.09 0.48 -0.58
CA THR A 53 -5.27 1.69 -0.36
C THR A 53 -4.31 1.90 -1.55
N PRO A 54 -3.74 3.11 -1.73
CA PRO A 54 -2.71 3.38 -2.73
C PRO A 54 -1.58 2.33 -2.70
N LEU A 55 -1.14 1.95 -1.51
CA LEU A 55 -0.08 0.98 -1.32
C LEU A 55 -0.46 -0.42 -1.84
N ILE A 56 -1.66 -0.90 -1.51
CA ILE A 56 -2.14 -2.20 -1.98
C ILE A 56 -2.35 -2.20 -3.50
N ARG A 57 -2.89 -1.11 -4.06
CA ARG A 57 -3.08 -0.99 -5.50
C ARG A 57 -1.74 -1.09 -6.25
N ALA A 58 -0.73 -0.32 -5.85
CA ALA A 58 0.59 -0.36 -6.48
C ALA A 58 1.23 -1.76 -6.38
N ALA A 59 1.11 -2.42 -5.22
CA ALA A 59 1.64 -3.77 -5.02
C ALA A 59 0.93 -4.81 -5.89
N SER A 60 -0.39 -4.70 -6.06
CA SER A 60 -1.17 -5.61 -6.92
C SER A 60 -0.79 -5.51 -8.40
N GLN A 61 -0.28 -4.36 -8.84
CA GLN A 61 0.21 -4.14 -10.21
C GLN A 61 1.66 -4.59 -10.40
N GLY A 62 2.38 -4.91 -9.31
CA GLY A 62 3.82 -5.19 -9.36
C GLY A 62 4.68 -3.94 -9.59
N SER A 63 4.12 -2.73 -9.44
CA SER A 63 4.82 -1.45 -9.57
C SER A 63 5.63 -1.15 -8.30
N TRP A 64 6.68 -1.93 -8.07
CA TRP A 64 7.47 -1.91 -6.84
C TRP A 64 8.16 -0.57 -6.59
N GLN A 65 8.55 0.15 -7.64
CA GLN A 65 9.06 1.52 -7.50
C GLN A 65 8.04 2.45 -6.83
N MET A 66 6.75 2.35 -7.18
CA MET A 66 5.69 3.13 -6.55
C MET A 66 5.46 2.69 -5.11
N VAL A 67 5.47 1.38 -4.83
CA VAL A 67 5.36 0.85 -3.46
C VAL A 67 6.46 1.42 -2.58
N GLU A 68 7.71 1.44 -3.07
CA GLU A 68 8.84 1.99 -2.32
C GLU A 68 8.66 3.49 -2.04
N ILE A 69 8.20 4.28 -3.03
CA ILE A 69 7.93 5.71 -2.86
C ILE A 69 6.85 5.93 -1.79
N LEU A 70 5.75 5.18 -1.85
CA LEU A 70 4.63 5.30 -0.92
C LEU A 70 5.05 4.95 0.52
N LEU A 71 5.79 3.85 0.70
CA LEU A 71 6.32 3.46 2.01
C LEU A 71 7.25 4.54 2.57
N LYS A 72 8.17 5.07 1.76
CA LYS A 72 9.07 6.17 2.16
C LYS A 72 8.34 7.47 2.48
N ALA A 73 7.18 7.71 1.87
CA ALA A 73 6.33 8.85 2.17
C ALA A 73 5.52 8.69 3.47
N GLY A 74 5.51 7.49 4.07
CA GLY A 74 4.78 7.18 5.30
C GLY A 74 3.39 6.56 5.07
N ALA A 75 3.17 5.89 3.93
CA ALA A 75 2.01 5.04 3.76
C ALA A 75 2.01 3.92 4.81
N ASP A 76 0.84 3.57 5.32
CA ASP A 76 0.69 2.52 6.33
C ASP A 76 1.04 1.16 5.72
N PRO A 77 2.15 0.53 6.15
CA PRO A 77 2.59 -0.74 5.59
C PRO A 77 1.70 -1.90 6.05
N TRP A 78 0.91 -1.71 7.11
CA TRP A 78 0.00 -2.70 7.67
C TRP A 78 -1.42 -2.60 7.13
N ALA A 79 -1.68 -1.62 6.26
CA ALA A 79 -2.97 -1.48 5.62
C ALA A 79 -3.35 -2.77 4.86
N TYR A 80 -4.62 -3.16 4.96
CA TYR A 80 -5.19 -4.29 4.24
C TYR A 80 -6.47 -3.88 3.51
N ASP A 81 -6.78 -4.47 2.36
CA ASP A 81 -8.05 -4.22 1.67
C ASP A 81 -9.21 -5.01 2.29
N GLU A 82 -10.43 -4.91 1.75
CA GLU A 82 -11.59 -5.67 2.24
C GLU A 82 -11.43 -7.20 2.18
N PHE A 83 -10.50 -7.70 1.36
CA PHE A 83 -10.19 -9.11 1.23
C PHE A 83 -8.99 -9.56 2.08
N GLY A 84 -8.41 -8.68 2.92
CA GLY A 84 -7.25 -9.01 3.75
C GLY A 84 -5.92 -9.02 3.00
N HIS A 85 -5.84 -8.45 1.79
CA HIS A 85 -4.58 -8.30 1.08
C HIS A 85 -3.71 -7.25 1.75
N ILE A 86 -2.45 -7.61 1.98
CA ILE A 86 -1.42 -6.74 2.55
C ILE A 86 -0.23 -6.63 1.59
N VAL A 87 0.49 -5.51 1.62
CA VAL A 87 1.64 -5.25 0.74
C VAL A 87 2.69 -6.37 0.84
N ALA A 88 2.92 -6.87 2.05
CA ALA A 88 3.91 -7.91 2.31
C ALA A 88 3.60 -9.22 1.59
N ARG A 89 2.32 -9.56 1.39
CA ARG A 89 1.98 -10.80 0.70
C ARG A 89 2.30 -10.73 -0.78
N PHE A 90 2.10 -9.60 -1.42
CA PHE A 90 2.59 -9.38 -2.79
C PHE A 90 4.12 -9.37 -2.83
N ALA A 91 4.77 -8.68 -1.88
CA ALA A 91 6.22 -8.54 -1.86
C ALA A 91 6.92 -9.89 -1.75
N PHE A 92 6.40 -10.85 -0.98
CA PHE A 92 7.00 -12.18 -0.78
C PHE A 92 6.34 -13.31 -1.58
N ASN A 93 5.36 -13.03 -2.45
CA ASN A 93 4.78 -14.06 -3.33
C ASN A 93 5.62 -14.23 -4.61
N ASP A 94 6.23 -15.39 -4.79
CA ASP A 94 7.08 -15.69 -5.95
C ASP A 94 6.29 -15.85 -7.27
N GLN A 95 4.96 -15.97 -7.21
CA GLN A 95 4.11 -16.02 -8.40
C GLN A 95 4.00 -14.68 -9.13
N ILE A 96 4.27 -13.56 -8.44
CA ILE A 96 4.38 -12.25 -9.08
C ILE A 96 5.83 -12.11 -9.50
N TYR A 97 6.10 -12.43 -10.76
CA TYR A 97 7.37 -12.15 -11.41
C TYR A 97 7.40 -10.66 -11.77
N PRO A 98 8.12 -9.82 -11.02
CA PRO A 98 8.27 -8.42 -11.41
C PRO A 98 8.96 -8.33 -12.78
N LEU A 99 8.65 -7.27 -13.52
CA LEU A 99 9.53 -6.84 -14.61
C LEU A 99 10.95 -6.70 -14.07
N VAL A 100 11.97 -7.06 -14.85
CA VAL A 100 13.38 -7.02 -14.41
C VAL A 100 13.75 -5.66 -13.81
N LYS A 101 13.23 -4.57 -14.37
CA LYS A 101 13.43 -3.20 -13.86
C LYS A 101 12.86 -2.95 -12.45
N GLU A 102 11.85 -3.72 -12.04
CA GLU A 102 11.17 -3.57 -10.75
C GLU A 102 11.81 -4.41 -9.63
N VAL A 103 12.69 -5.37 -9.98
CA VAL A 103 13.37 -6.25 -9.01
C VAL A 103 14.11 -5.46 -7.92
N PRO A 104 14.92 -4.44 -8.22
CA PRO A 104 15.65 -3.70 -7.18
C PRO A 104 14.71 -3.02 -6.17
N TYR A 105 13.62 -2.42 -6.64
CA TYR A 105 12.64 -1.76 -5.80
C TYR A 105 11.88 -2.77 -4.93
N ARG A 106 11.55 -3.95 -5.49
CA ARG A 106 10.93 -5.04 -4.71
C ARG A 106 11.82 -5.49 -3.56
N GLU A 107 13.13 -5.62 -3.80
CA GLU A 107 14.09 -5.99 -2.76
C GLU A 107 14.19 -4.92 -1.67
N ASN A 108 14.15 -3.64 -2.03
CA ASN A 108 14.10 -2.55 -1.06
C ASN A 108 12.81 -2.60 -0.22
N VAL A 109 11.66 -2.82 -0.86
CA VAL A 109 10.37 -2.99 -0.18
C VAL A 109 10.43 -4.17 0.78
N ARG A 110 10.95 -5.33 0.36
CA ARG A 110 11.12 -6.51 1.23
C ARG A 110 11.96 -6.17 2.46
N LYS A 111 13.08 -5.46 2.30
CA LYS A 111 13.93 -5.01 3.41
C LYS A 111 13.17 -4.09 4.38
N ILE A 112 12.43 -3.11 3.86
CA ILE A 112 11.60 -2.21 4.68
C ILE A 112 10.60 -3.04 5.49
N LEU A 113 9.89 -3.96 4.85
CA LEU A 113 8.87 -4.79 5.49
C LEU A 113 9.44 -5.70 6.57
N LEU A 114 10.57 -6.36 6.32
CA LEU A 114 11.26 -7.16 7.34
C LEU A 114 11.70 -6.31 8.53
N LYS A 115 12.20 -5.09 8.26
CA LYS A 115 12.65 -4.16 9.29
C LYS A 115 11.53 -3.70 10.22
N ILE A 116 10.29 -3.69 9.72
CA ILE A 116 9.08 -3.43 10.51
C ILE A 116 8.38 -4.72 10.96
N GLY A 117 9.09 -5.83 11.11
CA GLY A 117 8.54 -7.02 11.78
C GLY A 117 7.66 -7.92 10.92
N TYR A 118 7.49 -7.67 9.62
CA TYR A 118 6.97 -8.72 8.73
C TYR A 118 7.98 -9.87 8.62
N THR A 119 7.47 -11.08 8.40
CA THR A 119 8.30 -12.25 8.08
C THR A 119 8.36 -12.46 6.56
N ARG A 120 9.21 -13.39 6.09
CA ARG A 120 9.20 -13.87 4.69
C ARG A 120 7.93 -14.66 4.33
N HIS A 121 7.17 -15.09 5.35
CA HIS A 121 5.90 -15.77 5.21
C HIS A 121 4.80 -14.96 5.91
N PRO A 122 4.42 -13.78 5.40
CA PRO A 122 3.40 -12.94 6.02
C PRO A 122 2.05 -13.67 6.16
N PRO A 123 1.13 -13.21 7.02
CA PRO A 123 -0.17 -13.87 7.17
C PRO A 123 -0.95 -13.90 5.85
N VAL A 124 -1.76 -14.94 5.68
CA VAL A 124 -2.67 -15.04 4.53
C VAL A 124 -3.90 -14.16 4.73
N ARG A 125 -4.61 -13.84 3.64
CA ARG A 125 -5.81 -12.98 3.64
C ARG A 125 -6.80 -13.28 4.78
N ARG A 126 -7.18 -14.55 4.94
CA ARG A 126 -8.11 -15.00 5.99
C ARG A 126 -7.59 -14.74 7.41
N GLU A 127 -6.28 -14.87 7.60
CA GLU A 127 -5.64 -14.65 8.90
C GLU A 127 -5.58 -13.17 9.23
N VAL A 128 -5.24 -12.32 8.26
CA VAL A 128 -5.28 -10.85 8.41
C VAL A 128 -6.68 -10.39 8.85
N LEU A 129 -7.72 -10.86 8.16
CA LEU A 129 -9.10 -10.51 8.51
C LEU A 129 -9.50 -10.97 9.91
N LYS A 130 -9.10 -12.19 10.29
CA LYS A 130 -9.34 -12.73 11.64
C LYS A 130 -8.64 -11.88 12.72
N LEU A 131 -7.35 -11.57 12.52
CA LEU A 131 -6.59 -10.75 13.46
C LEU A 131 -7.19 -9.34 13.60
N ALA A 132 -7.63 -8.74 12.50
CA ALA A 132 -8.30 -7.45 12.53
C ALA A 132 -9.63 -7.48 13.29
N GLN A 133 -10.45 -8.52 13.08
CA GLN A 133 -11.68 -8.73 13.83
C GLN A 133 -11.43 -8.88 15.34
N GLU A 134 -10.32 -9.52 15.70
CA GLU A 134 -9.89 -9.70 17.10
C GLU A 134 -9.19 -8.47 17.69
N GLY A 135 -9.01 -7.38 16.91
CA GLY A 135 -8.28 -6.19 17.36
C GLY A 135 -6.77 -6.36 17.48
N LYS A 136 -6.20 -7.44 16.91
CA LYS A 136 -4.77 -7.80 16.95
C LYS A 136 -4.02 -7.40 15.67
N TRP A 137 -4.64 -6.57 14.84
CA TRP A 137 -4.05 -6.06 13.60
C TRP A 137 -4.20 -4.53 13.53
N PRO A 138 -3.12 -3.76 13.27
CA PRO A 138 -1.73 -4.21 13.10
C PRO A 138 -1.14 -4.83 14.38
N PRO A 139 -0.04 -5.61 14.30
CA PRO A 139 0.68 -6.08 15.49
C PRO A 139 1.14 -4.90 16.36
N GLU A 140 1.11 -5.07 17.69
CA GLU A 140 1.56 -4.05 18.63
C GLU A 140 3.06 -3.72 18.47
N GLY A 141 3.44 -2.47 18.75
CA GLY A 141 4.84 -2.05 18.84
C GLY A 141 5.54 -1.72 17.53
N VAL A 142 4.87 -1.80 16.37
CA VAL A 142 5.57 -1.64 15.08
C VAL A 142 4.94 -0.61 14.15
N ARG A 143 5.57 0.57 14.03
CA ARG A 143 5.15 1.65 13.11
C ARG A 143 6.34 2.15 12.29
N LEU A 144 6.12 2.45 11.01
CA LEU A 144 7.05 3.26 10.22
C LEU A 144 7.04 4.68 10.79
N THR A 145 8.06 5.05 11.56
CA THR A 145 8.34 6.44 11.90
C THR A 145 8.90 7.17 10.67
N ALA A 146 8.53 8.44 10.50
CA ALA A 146 9.03 9.27 9.39
C ALA A 146 10.56 9.47 9.45
N GLU A 147 11.14 9.27 10.63
CA GLU A 147 12.56 9.13 10.86
C GLU A 147 12.88 7.64 10.86
N GLY A 148 13.62 7.19 9.85
CA GLY A 148 13.73 5.79 9.48
C GLY A 148 14.01 4.87 10.66
N VAL A 149 13.05 3.99 10.96
CA VAL A 149 13.13 2.90 11.94
C VAL A 149 14.09 3.19 13.10
N SER A 150 13.61 3.95 14.07
CA SER A 150 14.05 3.79 15.45
C SER A 150 13.39 2.52 15.99
N GLY A 151 14.06 1.39 15.81
CA GLY A 151 13.92 0.29 16.76
C GLY A 151 15.02 0.51 17.79
N ASP A 152 14.62 0.83 19.02
CA ASP A 152 15.52 0.79 20.16
C ASP A 152 15.97 -0.67 20.37
N GLU A 153 17.30 -0.84 20.27
CA GLU A 153 18.24 -1.78 20.92
C GLU A 153 19.35 -2.23 19.97
#